data_AF-A0A2J8A6R5-F1
#
_entry.id   AF-A0A2J8A6R5-F1
#
_cell.length_a   1.000
_cell.length_b   1.000
_cell.length_c   1.000
_cell.angle_alpha   90.00
_cell.angle_beta   90.00
_cell.angle_gamma   90.00
#
_symmetry.space_group_name_H-M   'P 1'
#
loop_
_entity.id
_entity.type
_entity.pdbx_description
1 polymer ?
#
loop_
_entity_poly.entity_id
_entity_poly.type
_entity_poly.pdbx_seq_one_letter_code
_entity_poly.pdbx_strand_id
1 'polypeptide(L)'
;MLPYTHSSTRPLWGGSSPALARRGWPSSPSNRSWWSADFGPKTALKIVDRIREGVKKGRVKSADDIRDTLKASIVELLTARGRSSELKLQGRPAAILIVGVNGAGKTTTVGKIAYKYGKEGAKVYLIPGDTFRAAAAEQLTEWARRANATIGTFREGARPQVVIATNLDELRQRTCKDPTDVFDLVLVDTAGRLHAAYKLMEELTLCKAAVSNALPGQPDETLLVLDGTTGLNMLNQAREFNDAVRLTGLILTKLDGTARGGAVVSVVDQLGLPVKFIGVGETAEDLQPFDAEAFAEALFPRQPAAAVASKLMEELTLCKAAVSNALPGQPDETLLVLDGTTGLNMLNQAREFNDAVRLTGLILTKLDGTARGGAVVSVVDQLGLPVKFIGVGETAEDLQPFDAEAFAEALFPRQPAAAVASK
;
A
#
# COMPACT_ATOMS: atom_id res chain seq x y z
N MET A 1 -48.43 27.39 5.44
CA MET A 1 -47.75 28.56 4.86
C MET A 1 -46.91 29.19 5.97
N LEU A 2 -45.61 29.42 5.70
CA LEU A 2 -44.54 29.94 6.57
C LEU A 2 -43.86 28.93 7.54
N PRO A 3 -42.52 29.05 7.73
CA PRO A 3 -41.62 27.94 7.41
C PRO A 3 -40.76 27.44 8.58
N TYR A 4 -40.33 26.18 8.44
CA TYR A 4 -39.35 25.49 9.27
C TYR A 4 -37.96 26.13 9.17
N THR A 5 -37.40 26.52 10.32
CA THR A 5 -36.00 26.89 10.48
C THR A 5 -35.15 25.64 10.73
N HIS A 6 -34.16 25.40 9.86
CA HIS A 6 -33.14 24.38 10.03
C HIS A 6 -32.32 24.65 11.31
N SER A 7 -32.37 23.72 12.26
CA SER A 7 -31.44 23.68 13.39
C SER A 7 -30.10 23.10 12.94
N SER A 8 -29.05 23.87 13.14
CA SER A 8 -27.65 23.55 12.88
C SER A 8 -27.19 22.31 13.68
N THR A 9 -26.92 21.20 13.00
CA THR A 9 -26.08 20.12 13.51
C THR A 9 -24.62 20.58 13.50
N ARG A 10 -24.05 20.85 14.67
CA ARG A 10 -22.60 21.03 14.82
C ARG A 10 -21.90 19.69 14.56
N PRO A 11 -20.86 19.62 13.71
CA PRO A 11 -19.99 18.45 13.67
C PRO A 11 -19.21 18.39 14.99
N LEU A 12 -19.35 17.29 15.73
CA LEU A 12 -18.53 16.99 16.92
C LEU A 12 -17.07 16.67 16.56
N TRP A 13 -16.77 16.51 15.27
CA TRP A 13 -15.46 16.16 14.72
C TRP A 13 -14.80 17.41 14.12
N GLY A 14 -14.36 18.32 14.99
CA GLY A 14 -13.80 19.60 14.57
C GLY A 14 -13.00 20.22 15.69
N GLY A 15 -11.92 19.55 16.10
CA GLY A 15 -11.00 20.02 17.13
C GLY A 15 -9.56 19.88 16.66
N SER A 16 -9.10 20.81 15.84
CA SER A 16 -7.68 21.00 15.57
C SER A 16 -6.98 21.45 16.85
N SER A 17 -6.35 20.52 17.56
CA SER A 17 -5.54 20.81 18.75
C SER A 17 -4.05 20.73 18.40
N PRO A 18 -3.24 21.80 18.54
CA PRO A 18 -1.85 21.87 18.06
C PRO A 18 -0.82 21.22 19.03
N ALA A 19 -1.12 20.04 19.56
CA ALA A 19 -0.33 19.43 20.64
C ALA A 19 0.26 18.06 20.27
N LEU A 20 0.86 17.88 19.09
CA LEU A 20 1.42 16.58 18.66
C LEU A 20 2.78 16.65 17.91
N ALA A 21 3.55 17.72 18.09
CA ALA A 21 4.88 17.85 17.48
C ALA A 21 6.05 17.23 18.30
N ARG A 22 5.79 16.37 19.29
CA ARG A 22 6.82 15.90 20.26
C ARG A 22 7.18 14.41 20.22
N ARG A 23 6.70 13.63 19.26
CA ARG A 23 7.20 12.25 19.05
C ARG A 23 7.79 12.14 17.66
N GLY A 24 9.12 12.14 17.60
CA GLY A 24 9.89 12.13 16.36
C GLY A 24 9.71 10.84 15.58
N TRP A 25 9.85 10.96 14.26
CA TRP A 25 9.89 9.85 13.32
C TRP A 25 11.11 8.93 13.61
N PRO A 26 11.00 7.60 13.46
CA PRO A 26 12.15 6.72 13.61
C PRO A 26 13.21 7.03 12.55
N SER A 27 14.41 7.39 13.00
CA SER A 27 15.57 7.60 12.14
C SER A 27 16.13 6.26 11.68
N SER A 28 15.95 5.92 10.40
CA SER A 28 16.56 4.74 9.78
C SER A 28 18.08 4.93 9.58
N PRO A 29 18.93 3.95 9.95
CA PRO A 29 20.35 3.95 9.62
C PRO A 29 20.58 3.13 8.35
N SER A 30 20.53 3.73 7.14
CA SER A 30 21.23 3.13 6.00
C SER A 30 21.53 4.10 4.87
N ASN A 31 22.73 3.94 4.30
CA ASN A 31 23.39 4.77 3.30
C ASN A 31 22.84 4.55 1.86
N ARG A 32 21.55 4.23 1.71
CA ARG A 32 20.98 3.80 0.41
C ARG A 32 20.49 4.99 -0.44
N SER A 33 20.66 4.86 -1.76
CA SER A 33 20.16 5.77 -2.79
C SER A 33 18.64 5.92 -2.70
N TRP A 34 18.06 7.07 -3.07
CA TRP A 34 16.60 7.29 -3.00
C TRP A 34 15.79 6.40 -3.96
N TRP A 35 16.45 5.76 -4.92
CA TRP A 35 15.92 4.64 -5.69
C TRP A 35 15.53 3.44 -4.81
N SER A 36 16.21 3.24 -3.69
CA SER A 36 15.85 2.24 -2.68
C SER A 36 14.61 2.63 -1.85
N ALA A 37 14.04 3.83 -2.06
CA ALA A 37 12.78 4.21 -1.45
C ALA A 37 11.57 3.62 -2.20
N ASP A 38 11.76 2.85 -3.28
CA ASP A 38 10.71 2.18 -4.06
C ASP A 38 9.69 3.13 -4.72
N PHE A 39 10.15 4.27 -5.27
CA PHE A 39 9.29 5.05 -6.15
C PHE A 39 9.00 4.25 -7.44
N GLY A 40 7.73 4.18 -7.82
CA GLY A 40 7.31 3.61 -9.09
C GLY A 40 7.83 4.46 -10.25
N PRO A 41 8.15 3.86 -11.42
CA PRO A 41 8.78 4.58 -12.53
C PRO A 41 8.03 5.85 -12.94
N LYS A 42 6.69 5.76 -13.08
CA LYS A 42 5.83 6.89 -13.43
C LYS A 42 5.90 8.05 -12.42
N THR A 43 5.94 7.73 -11.13
CA THR A 43 6.00 8.71 -10.05
C THR A 43 7.37 9.38 -9.99
N ALA A 44 8.43 8.58 -10.10
CA ALA A 44 9.81 9.06 -10.13
C ALA A 44 10.03 10.04 -11.29
N LEU A 45 9.52 9.70 -12.48
CA LEU A 45 9.56 10.56 -13.68
C LEU A 45 8.96 11.94 -13.44
N LYS A 46 7.73 12.00 -12.91
CA LYS A 46 7.05 13.27 -12.59
C LYS A 46 7.88 14.16 -11.68
N ILE A 47 8.49 13.57 -10.65
CA ILE A 47 9.35 14.27 -9.71
C ILE A 47 10.61 14.80 -10.40
N VAL A 48 11.27 13.96 -11.20
CA VAL A 48 12.49 14.33 -11.96
C VAL A 48 12.21 15.49 -12.92
N ASP A 49 11.10 15.41 -13.66
CA ASP A 49 10.72 16.44 -14.63
C ASP A 49 10.47 17.79 -13.95
N ARG A 50 9.83 17.77 -12.78
CA ARG A 50 9.61 18.98 -11.97
C ARG A 50 10.92 19.61 -11.48
N ILE A 51 11.86 18.80 -11.00
CA ILE A 51 13.20 19.29 -10.62
C ILE A 51 13.90 19.89 -11.85
N ARG A 52 13.86 19.20 -12.99
CA ARG A 52 14.46 19.67 -14.26
C ARG A 52 13.88 21.00 -14.69
N GLU A 53 12.58 21.19 -14.60
CA GLU A 53 11.93 22.47 -14.88
C GLU A 53 12.37 23.57 -13.91
N GLY A 54 12.49 23.25 -12.62
CA GLY A 54 12.99 24.16 -11.61
C GLY A 54 14.40 24.67 -11.92
N VAL A 55 15.28 23.76 -12.37
CA VAL A 55 16.64 24.11 -12.83
C VAL A 55 16.60 24.98 -14.08
N LYS A 56 15.82 24.61 -15.10
CA LYS A 56 15.68 25.40 -16.35
C LYS A 56 15.17 26.83 -16.08
N LYS A 57 14.26 26.99 -15.12
CA LYS A 57 13.69 28.30 -14.73
C LYS A 57 14.58 29.05 -13.72
N GLY A 58 15.75 28.53 -13.37
CA GLY A 58 16.68 29.15 -12.42
C GLY A 58 16.16 29.21 -10.98
N ARG A 59 15.15 28.41 -10.62
CA ARG A 59 14.58 28.33 -9.26
C ARG A 59 15.32 27.33 -8.37
N VAL A 60 15.95 26.34 -8.99
CA VAL A 60 16.75 25.31 -8.33
C VAL A 60 18.22 25.53 -8.71
N LYS A 61 19.04 25.94 -7.76
CA LYS A 61 20.47 26.29 -7.96
C LYS A 61 21.41 25.49 -7.06
N SER A 62 20.88 24.90 -6.00
CA SER A 62 21.65 24.21 -4.98
C SER A 62 21.10 22.82 -4.65
N ALA A 63 21.89 22.08 -3.90
CA ALA A 63 21.52 20.84 -3.25
C ALA A 63 20.21 20.90 -2.47
N ASP A 64 20.10 21.94 -1.66
CA ASP A 64 18.99 22.13 -0.74
C ASP A 64 17.74 22.49 -1.53
N ASP A 65 17.87 23.29 -2.60
CA ASP A 65 16.75 23.59 -3.50
C ASP A 65 16.18 22.32 -4.17
N ILE A 66 17.03 21.36 -4.52
CA ILE A 66 16.56 20.09 -5.10
C ILE A 66 15.82 19.28 -4.04
N ARG A 67 16.35 19.19 -2.82
CA ARG A 67 15.68 18.50 -1.70
C ARG A 67 14.33 19.14 -1.39
N ASP A 68 14.27 20.46 -1.33
CA ASP A 68 13.04 21.19 -1.02
C ASP A 68 12.03 21.03 -2.17
N THR A 69 12.49 21.05 -3.42
CA THR A 69 11.64 20.75 -4.58
C THR A 69 11.12 19.32 -4.56
N LEU A 70 11.93 18.35 -4.15
CA LEU A 70 11.55 16.94 -4.01
C LEU A 70 10.48 16.76 -2.94
N LYS A 71 10.69 17.33 -1.75
CA LYS A 71 9.70 17.33 -0.66
C LYS A 71 8.39 17.96 -1.10
N ALA A 72 8.45 19.16 -1.69
CA ALA A 72 7.28 19.85 -2.22
C ALA A 72 6.54 19.02 -3.29
N SER A 73 7.29 18.32 -4.15
CA SER A 73 6.70 17.43 -5.17
C SER A 73 5.96 16.26 -4.53
N ILE A 74 6.54 15.64 -3.50
CA ILE A 74 5.93 14.52 -2.79
C ILE A 74 4.69 14.98 -2.03
N VAL A 75 4.77 16.09 -1.30
CA VAL A 75 3.60 16.67 -0.62
C VAL A 75 2.50 16.96 -1.62
N GLU A 76 2.81 17.56 -2.77
CA GLU A 76 1.81 17.80 -3.80
C GLU A 76 1.21 16.50 -4.32
N LEU A 77 2.01 15.47 -4.61
CA LEU A 77 1.48 14.19 -5.08
C LEU A 77 0.58 13.51 -4.03
N LEU A 78 0.94 13.63 -2.75
CA LEU A 78 0.18 13.06 -1.63
C LEU A 78 -1.11 13.82 -1.31
N THR A 79 -1.14 15.13 -1.59
CA THR A 79 -2.29 16.02 -1.33
C THR A 79 -3.09 16.37 -2.58
N ALA A 80 -2.61 15.95 -3.76
CA ALA A 80 -3.23 16.21 -5.04
C ALA A 80 -4.67 15.68 -5.09
N ARG A 81 -5.49 16.33 -5.94
CA ARG A 81 -6.92 16.03 -6.15
C ARG A 81 -7.85 16.44 -4.98
N GLY A 82 -7.39 17.26 -4.04
CA GLY A 82 -8.23 17.84 -2.98
C GLY A 82 -8.84 16.79 -2.03
N ARG A 83 -8.20 15.62 -1.93
CA ARG A 83 -8.67 14.52 -1.10
C ARG A 83 -8.07 14.65 0.29
N SER A 84 -8.90 15.08 1.24
CA SER A 84 -8.50 15.16 2.65
C SER A 84 -8.09 13.79 3.19
N SER A 85 -6.98 13.78 3.94
CA SER A 85 -6.54 12.65 4.77
C SER A 85 -7.47 12.39 5.96
N GLU A 86 -8.40 13.31 6.25
CA GLU A 86 -9.39 13.13 7.30
C GLU A 86 -10.45 12.10 6.90
N LEU A 87 -11.01 11.40 7.89
CA LEU A 87 -12.15 10.51 7.68
C LEU A 87 -13.41 11.33 7.38
N LYS A 88 -14.13 10.95 6.32
CA LYS A 88 -15.38 11.59 5.91
C LYS A 88 -16.57 10.84 6.51
N LEU A 89 -16.83 11.05 7.79
CA LEU A 89 -17.92 10.40 8.51
C LEU A 89 -19.19 11.26 8.45
N GLN A 90 -20.21 10.83 7.72
CA GLN A 90 -21.45 11.60 7.51
C GLN A 90 -22.69 10.95 8.13
N GLY A 91 -22.61 9.66 8.52
CA GLY A 91 -23.70 8.93 9.17
C GLY A 91 -23.67 8.92 10.71
N ARG A 92 -24.78 8.47 11.32
CA ARG A 92 -24.83 8.05 12.73
C ARG A 92 -25.71 6.79 12.87
N PRO A 93 -25.10 5.59 12.96
CA PRO A 93 -23.66 5.36 12.98
C PRO A 93 -23.02 5.65 11.62
N ALA A 94 -21.83 6.24 11.64
CA ALA A 94 -20.92 6.19 10.50
C ALA A 94 -20.33 4.78 10.41
N ALA A 95 -20.05 4.27 9.20
CA ALA A 95 -19.49 2.94 9.04
C ALA A 95 -18.17 2.95 8.26
N ILE A 96 -17.16 2.28 8.84
CA ILE A 96 -15.86 2.08 8.20
C ILE A 96 -15.66 0.59 7.95
N LEU A 97 -15.49 0.23 6.68
CA LEU A 97 -15.12 -1.11 6.25
C LEU A 97 -13.60 -1.20 6.09
N ILE A 98 -12.96 -2.06 6.88
CA ILE A 98 -11.51 -2.27 6.83
C ILE A 98 -11.19 -3.51 6.00
N VAL A 99 -10.40 -3.35 4.95
CA VAL A 99 -10.00 -4.43 4.03
C VAL A 99 -8.48 -4.52 3.87
N GLY A 100 -8.00 -5.61 3.29
CA GLY A 100 -6.58 -5.83 3.04
C GLY A 100 -6.13 -7.27 3.31
N VAL A 101 -4.86 -7.56 3.07
CA VAL A 101 -4.36 -8.94 3.16
C VAL A 101 -4.00 -9.37 4.58
N ASN A 102 -3.80 -10.66 4.77
CA ASN A 102 -3.33 -11.23 6.02
C ASN A 102 -1.95 -10.67 6.36
N GLY A 103 -1.70 -10.42 7.64
CA GLY A 103 -0.44 -9.86 8.12
C GLY A 103 -0.28 -8.34 7.90
N ALA A 104 -1.17 -7.68 7.15
CA ALA A 104 -1.12 -6.22 6.96
C ALA A 104 -1.52 -5.42 8.22
N GLY A 105 -2.12 -6.07 9.23
CA GLY A 105 -2.49 -5.42 10.49
C GLY A 105 -3.92 -4.88 10.56
N LYS A 106 -4.87 -5.47 9.81
CA LYS A 106 -6.30 -5.07 9.80
C LYS A 106 -6.96 -5.05 11.18
N THR A 107 -7.02 -6.19 11.86
CA THR A 107 -7.67 -6.32 13.18
C THR A 107 -7.03 -5.38 14.21
N THR A 108 -5.70 -5.26 14.18
CA THR A 108 -4.97 -4.28 15.02
C THR A 108 -5.38 -2.86 14.68
N THR A 109 -5.49 -2.51 13.40
CA THR A 109 -5.92 -1.18 12.93
C THR A 109 -7.35 -0.87 13.36
N VAL A 110 -8.29 -1.82 13.20
CA VAL A 110 -9.67 -1.71 13.68
C VAL A 110 -9.67 -1.40 15.18
N GLY A 111 -8.89 -2.15 15.96
CA GLY A 111 -8.76 -1.93 17.40
C GLY A 111 -8.19 -0.57 17.79
N LYS A 112 -7.16 -0.10 17.07
CA LYS A 112 -6.55 1.22 17.31
C LYS A 112 -7.50 2.37 16.95
N ILE A 113 -8.26 2.26 15.86
CA ILE A 113 -9.31 3.23 15.50
C ILE A 113 -10.40 3.22 16.60
N ALA A 114 -10.85 2.04 17.02
CA ALA A 114 -11.82 1.92 18.10
C ALA A 114 -11.35 2.60 19.39
N TYR A 115 -10.10 2.36 19.77
CA TYR A 115 -9.48 2.94 20.95
C TYR A 115 -9.39 4.46 20.87
N LYS A 116 -8.96 5.01 19.72
CA LYS A 116 -8.88 6.45 19.48
C LYS A 116 -10.26 7.10 19.67
N TYR A 117 -11.28 6.62 18.95
CA TYR A 117 -12.61 7.21 19.00
C TYR A 117 -13.33 6.95 20.33
N GLY A 118 -13.13 5.78 20.95
CA GLY A 118 -13.64 5.48 22.28
C GLY A 118 -13.06 6.41 23.36
N LYS A 119 -11.76 6.72 23.31
CA LYS A 119 -11.12 7.72 24.18
C LYS A 119 -11.69 9.13 23.97
N GLU A 120 -12.08 9.46 22.74
CA GLU A 120 -12.74 10.73 22.40
C GLU A 120 -14.22 10.76 22.81
N GLY A 121 -14.73 9.70 23.45
CA GLY A 121 -16.10 9.60 23.96
C GLY A 121 -17.11 9.04 22.97
N ALA A 122 -16.67 8.58 21.80
CA ALA A 122 -17.55 7.99 20.79
C ALA A 122 -18.05 6.62 21.22
N LYS A 123 -19.33 6.34 20.97
CA LYS A 123 -19.89 5.01 21.13
C LYS A 123 -19.58 4.15 19.91
N VAL A 124 -18.57 3.29 20.04
CA VAL A 124 -18.06 2.45 18.95
C VAL A 124 -18.66 1.04 19.01
N TYR A 125 -19.06 0.52 17.85
CA TYR A 125 -19.51 -0.86 17.64
C TYR A 125 -18.54 -1.59 16.70
N LEU A 126 -18.03 -2.75 17.10
CA LEU A 126 -17.10 -3.55 16.33
C LEU A 126 -17.79 -4.78 15.76
N ILE A 127 -17.63 -5.02 14.45
CA ILE A 127 -18.15 -6.21 13.79
C ILE A 127 -17.00 -7.17 13.47
N PRO A 128 -16.96 -8.37 14.08
CA PRO A 128 -15.91 -9.36 13.84
C PRO A 128 -16.16 -10.14 12.53
N GLY A 129 -15.91 -9.49 11.38
CA GLY A 129 -16.13 -10.07 10.06
C GLY A 129 -14.99 -10.95 9.52
N ASP A 130 -13.85 -11.09 10.20
CA ASP A 130 -12.87 -12.16 9.93
C ASP A 130 -13.36 -13.48 10.54
N THR A 131 -14.38 -14.08 9.91
CA THR A 131 -15.06 -15.29 10.39
C THR A 131 -14.22 -16.56 10.29
N PHE A 132 -13.10 -16.49 9.58
CA PHE A 132 -12.20 -17.61 9.32
C PHE A 132 -11.13 -17.81 10.41
N ARG A 133 -10.91 -16.81 11.26
CA ARG A 133 -9.86 -16.83 12.27
C ARG A 133 -10.48 -16.51 13.63
N ALA A 134 -10.84 -17.55 14.41
CA ALA A 134 -11.33 -17.38 15.78
C ALA A 134 -10.42 -16.48 16.63
N ALA A 135 -9.09 -16.66 16.51
CA ALA A 135 -8.11 -15.81 17.18
C ALA A 135 -8.19 -14.31 16.80
N ALA A 136 -8.66 -13.97 15.58
CA ALA A 136 -8.86 -12.57 15.19
C ALA A 136 -10.07 -11.96 15.93
N ALA A 137 -11.15 -12.73 16.11
CA ALA A 137 -12.30 -12.29 16.91
C ALA A 137 -11.97 -12.15 18.40
N GLU A 138 -11.17 -13.07 18.96
CA GLU A 138 -10.65 -12.94 20.34
C GLU A 138 -9.77 -11.70 20.49
N GLN A 139 -8.86 -11.46 19.55
CA GLN A 139 -8.02 -10.26 19.52
C GLN A 139 -8.88 -8.99 19.44
N LEU A 140 -9.91 -8.98 18.59
CA LEU A 140 -10.83 -7.85 18.45
C LEU A 140 -11.66 -7.62 19.72
N THR A 141 -12.01 -8.68 20.45
CA THR A 141 -12.74 -8.60 21.73
C THR A 141 -11.90 -7.89 22.80
N GLU A 142 -10.61 -8.20 22.88
CA GLU A 142 -9.70 -7.52 23.81
C GLU A 142 -9.52 -6.03 23.42
N TRP A 143 -9.48 -5.72 22.12
CA TRP A 143 -9.52 -4.32 21.67
C TRP A 143 -10.81 -3.62 22.05
N ALA A 144 -11.97 -4.28 21.93
CA ALA A 144 -13.25 -3.74 22.33
C ALA A 144 -13.24 -3.35 23.82
N ARG A 145 -12.73 -4.25 24.67
CA ARG A 145 -12.59 -4.01 26.11
C ARG A 145 -11.69 -2.81 26.41
N ARG A 146 -10.54 -2.70 25.73
CA ARG A 146 -9.60 -1.57 25.91
C ARG A 146 -10.18 -0.24 25.44
N ALA A 147 -11.01 -0.26 24.40
CA ALA A 147 -11.65 0.91 23.80
C ALA A 147 -12.97 1.32 24.49
N ASN A 148 -13.45 0.54 25.47
CA ASN A 148 -14.82 0.64 25.99
C ASN A 148 -15.88 0.60 24.86
N ALA A 149 -15.62 -0.21 23.84
CA ALA A 149 -16.47 -0.39 22.67
C ALA A 149 -17.37 -1.63 22.83
N THR A 150 -18.50 -1.65 22.13
CA THR A 150 -19.34 -2.85 22.03
C THR A 150 -18.83 -3.73 20.89
N ILE A 151 -18.70 -5.03 21.11
CA ILE A 151 -18.41 -5.99 20.04
C ILE A 151 -19.68 -6.78 19.69
N GLY A 152 -19.89 -6.98 18.41
CA GLY A 152 -20.98 -7.77 17.87
C GLY A 152 -20.76 -9.28 18.01
N THR A 153 -21.82 -10.03 17.69
CA THR A 153 -21.83 -11.49 17.70
C THR A 153 -20.88 -12.05 16.64
N PHE A 154 -19.92 -12.86 17.08
CA PHE A 154 -19.04 -13.65 16.23
C PHE A 154 -19.63 -15.04 15.95
N ARG A 155 -19.43 -15.56 14.73
CA ARG A 155 -19.76 -16.94 14.36
C ARG A 155 -18.64 -17.51 13.48
N GLU A 156 -17.88 -18.45 14.03
CA GLU A 156 -16.78 -19.09 13.33
C GLU A 156 -17.27 -19.86 12.10
N GLY A 157 -16.55 -19.73 10.98
CA GLY A 157 -16.87 -20.42 9.72
C GLY A 157 -18.12 -19.92 9.00
N ALA A 158 -18.85 -18.95 9.55
CA ALA A 158 -19.98 -18.32 8.89
C ALA A 158 -19.52 -17.44 7.72
N ARG A 159 -20.41 -17.18 6.76
CA ARG A 159 -20.13 -16.24 5.68
C ARG A 159 -20.00 -14.81 6.25
N PRO A 160 -18.89 -14.07 6.02
CA PRO A 160 -18.67 -12.74 6.60
C PRO A 160 -19.81 -11.75 6.40
N GLN A 161 -20.37 -11.68 5.20
CA GLN A 161 -21.50 -10.80 4.88
C GLN A 161 -22.75 -11.11 5.71
N VAL A 162 -22.95 -12.35 6.13
CA VAL A 162 -24.07 -12.74 7.00
C VAL A 162 -23.82 -12.29 8.44
N VAL A 163 -22.58 -12.42 8.92
CA VAL A 163 -22.18 -11.90 10.24
C VAL A 163 -22.32 -10.38 10.27
N ILE A 164 -21.90 -9.69 9.22
CA ILE A 164 -22.05 -8.23 9.10
C ILE A 164 -23.52 -7.82 9.10
N ALA A 165 -24.35 -8.43 8.24
CA ALA A 165 -25.77 -8.11 8.16
C ALA A 165 -26.49 -8.35 9.50
N THR A 166 -26.25 -9.49 10.15
CA THR A 166 -26.87 -9.86 11.43
C THR A 166 -26.54 -8.82 12.51
N ASN A 167 -25.27 -8.43 12.63
CA ASN A 167 -24.84 -7.45 13.63
C ASN A 167 -25.41 -6.05 13.36
N LEU A 168 -25.52 -5.65 12.09
CA LEU A 168 -26.13 -4.36 11.74
C LEU A 168 -27.64 -4.36 11.97
N ASP A 169 -28.33 -5.49 11.75
CA ASP A 169 -29.75 -5.62 12.09
C ASP A 169 -29.98 -5.62 13.61
N GLU A 170 -29.12 -6.27 14.39
CA GLU A 170 -29.13 -6.18 15.87
C GLU A 170 -28.95 -4.73 16.33
N LEU A 171 -27.99 -4.01 15.73
CA LEU A 171 -27.73 -2.59 16.01
C LEU A 171 -28.96 -1.72 15.72
N ARG A 172 -29.59 -1.90 14.55
CA ARG A 172 -30.83 -1.19 14.18
C ARG A 172 -31.95 -1.48 15.16
N GLN A 173 -32.19 -2.74 15.50
CA GLN A 173 -33.23 -3.12 16.46
C GLN A 173 -33.01 -2.49 17.83
N ARG A 174 -31.75 -2.37 18.26
CA ARG A 174 -31.38 -1.71 19.51
C ARG A 174 -31.74 -0.22 19.47
N THR A 175 -31.37 0.49 18.41
CA THR A 175 -31.73 1.90 18.23
C THR A 175 -33.24 2.11 18.06
N CYS A 176 -33.97 1.17 17.47
CA CYS A 176 -35.43 1.25 17.41
C CYS A 176 -36.10 1.08 18.78
N LYS A 177 -35.54 0.25 19.67
CA LYS A 177 -36.05 0.04 21.03
C LYS A 177 -35.75 1.22 21.95
N ASP A 178 -34.58 1.81 21.81
CA ASP A 178 -34.15 3.00 22.53
C ASP A 178 -33.50 3.99 21.56
N PRO A 179 -34.24 5.04 21.11
CA PRO A 179 -33.70 6.07 20.22
C PRO A 179 -32.55 6.89 20.82
N THR A 180 -32.27 6.77 22.12
CA THR A 180 -31.12 7.39 22.78
C THR A 180 -29.88 6.49 22.77
N ASP A 181 -30.05 5.19 22.52
CA ASP A 181 -28.99 4.18 22.38
C ASP A 181 -28.49 4.12 20.93
N VAL A 182 -27.87 5.23 20.47
CA VAL A 182 -27.32 5.36 19.12
C VAL A 182 -25.80 5.24 19.16
N PHE A 183 -25.25 4.41 18.28
CA PHE A 183 -23.80 4.30 18.09
C PHE A 183 -23.30 5.38 17.14
N ASP A 184 -22.10 5.88 17.41
CA ASP A 184 -21.46 6.92 16.60
C ASP A 184 -20.70 6.32 15.42
N LEU A 185 -20.04 5.18 15.66
CA LEU A 185 -19.13 4.57 14.71
C LEU A 185 -19.28 3.04 14.72
N VAL A 186 -19.41 2.47 13.54
CA VAL A 186 -19.32 1.03 13.28
C VAL A 186 -18.01 0.75 12.56
N LEU A 187 -17.20 -0.15 13.10
CA LEU A 187 -15.98 -0.64 12.47
C LEU A 187 -16.14 -2.10 12.08
N VAL A 188 -15.93 -2.40 10.81
CA VAL A 188 -16.10 -3.75 10.25
C VAL A 188 -14.73 -4.33 9.92
N ASP A 189 -14.31 -5.37 10.65
CA ASP A 189 -13.14 -6.18 10.29
C ASP A 189 -13.51 -7.19 9.20
N THR A 190 -12.54 -7.59 8.36
CA THR A 190 -12.77 -8.59 7.30
C THR A 190 -11.61 -9.58 7.21
N ALA A 191 -11.84 -10.71 6.54
CA ALA A 191 -10.77 -11.63 6.17
C ALA A 191 -9.78 -10.99 5.17
N GLY A 192 -8.59 -11.58 5.01
CA GLY A 192 -7.54 -11.08 4.12
C GLY A 192 -6.73 -12.14 3.35
N ARG A 193 -7.31 -13.29 3.04
CA ARG A 193 -6.59 -14.42 2.42
C ARG A 193 -6.30 -14.17 0.93
N LEU A 194 -5.10 -13.68 0.56
CA LEU A 194 -4.75 -13.34 -0.83
C LEU A 194 -4.55 -14.57 -1.75
N HIS A 195 -4.21 -15.75 -1.21
CA HIS A 195 -3.86 -16.94 -2.00
C HIS A 195 -5.00 -17.46 -2.91
N ALA A 196 -6.22 -16.95 -2.76
CA ALA A 196 -7.32 -17.13 -3.71
C ALA A 196 -7.97 -15.76 -4.02
N ALA A 197 -7.18 -14.83 -4.58
CA ALA A 197 -7.52 -13.42 -4.78
C ALA A 197 -8.96 -13.22 -5.31
N TYR A 198 -9.40 -13.99 -6.31
CA TYR A 198 -10.75 -13.90 -6.86
C TYR A 198 -11.86 -14.14 -5.82
N LYS A 199 -11.75 -15.20 -5.01
CA LYS A 199 -12.75 -15.52 -3.97
C LYS A 199 -12.77 -14.48 -2.86
N LEU A 200 -11.60 -13.92 -2.51
CA LEU A 200 -11.51 -12.84 -1.53
C LEU A 200 -12.23 -11.58 -2.04
N MET A 201 -11.99 -11.18 -3.29
CA MET A 201 -12.61 -9.97 -3.85
C MET A 201 -14.14 -10.08 -3.95
N GLU A 202 -14.68 -11.23 -4.34
CA GLU A 202 -16.12 -11.49 -4.31
C GLU A 202 -16.70 -11.38 -2.89
N GLU A 203 -16.02 -12.00 -1.90
CA GLU A 203 -16.44 -11.95 -0.50
C GLU A 203 -16.45 -10.51 0.04
N LEU A 204 -15.42 -9.71 -0.26
CA LEU A 204 -15.35 -8.31 0.15
C LEU A 204 -16.43 -7.45 -0.52
N THR A 205 -16.77 -7.75 -1.78
CA THR A 205 -17.90 -7.10 -2.49
C THR A 205 -19.22 -7.39 -1.78
N LEU A 206 -19.44 -8.66 -1.37
CA LEU A 206 -20.62 -9.05 -0.60
C LEU A 206 -20.65 -8.41 0.80
N CYS A 207 -19.50 -8.26 1.45
CA CYS A 207 -19.39 -7.56 2.73
C CYS A 207 -19.80 -6.09 2.59
N LYS A 208 -19.28 -5.39 1.58
CA LYS A 208 -19.65 -3.99 1.31
C LYS A 208 -21.14 -3.85 0.99
N ALA A 209 -21.70 -4.77 0.20
CA ALA A 209 -23.12 -4.81 -0.11
C ALA A 209 -23.97 -5.03 1.16
N ALA A 210 -23.55 -5.92 2.07
CA ALA A 210 -24.22 -6.13 3.35
C ALA A 210 -24.27 -4.84 4.18
N VAL A 211 -23.16 -4.10 4.27
CA VAL A 211 -23.14 -2.79 4.94
C VAL A 211 -24.08 -1.80 4.25
N SER A 212 -24.04 -1.72 2.92
CA SER A 212 -24.85 -0.76 2.14
C SER A 212 -26.36 -1.02 2.26
N ASN A 213 -26.76 -2.30 2.24
CA ASN A 213 -28.15 -2.72 2.42
C ASN A 213 -28.62 -2.46 3.86
N ALA A 214 -27.72 -2.66 4.82
CA ALA A 214 -28.00 -2.48 6.23
C ALA A 214 -27.82 -1.04 6.73
N LEU A 215 -27.26 -0.12 5.96
CA LEU A 215 -27.19 1.29 6.30
C LEU A 215 -27.18 2.09 4.98
N PRO A 216 -28.30 2.74 4.58
CA PRO A 216 -28.33 3.52 3.35
C PRO A 216 -27.23 4.60 3.32
N GLY A 217 -26.47 4.66 2.23
CA GLY A 217 -25.35 5.61 2.07
C GLY A 217 -24.02 5.15 2.68
N GLN A 218 -23.96 3.97 3.29
CA GLN A 218 -22.74 3.41 3.91
C GLN A 218 -22.08 2.33 3.03
N PRO A 219 -20.81 1.97 3.29
CA PRO A 219 -19.89 2.59 4.25
C PRO A 219 -19.41 3.98 3.82
N ASP A 220 -19.30 4.90 4.78
CA ASP A 220 -18.67 6.22 4.64
C ASP A 220 -17.23 6.08 4.13
N GLU A 221 -16.50 5.12 4.70
CA GLU A 221 -15.11 4.85 4.34
C GLU A 221 -14.89 3.34 4.11
N THR A 222 -14.27 3.00 2.98
CA THR A 222 -13.71 1.68 2.71
C THR A 222 -12.19 1.82 2.66
N LEU A 223 -11.51 1.41 3.73
CA LEU A 223 -10.09 1.67 3.93
C LEU A 223 -9.27 0.40 3.72
N LEU A 224 -8.26 0.49 2.85
CA LEU A 224 -7.31 -0.59 2.63
C LEU A 224 -6.11 -0.45 3.57
N VAL A 225 -5.83 -1.50 4.33
CA VAL A 225 -4.63 -1.59 5.16
C VAL A 225 -3.50 -2.23 4.36
N LEU A 226 -2.41 -1.48 4.19
CA LEU A 226 -1.20 -1.87 3.47
C LEU A 226 0.00 -1.94 4.43
N ASP A 227 0.81 -2.99 4.26
CA ASP A 227 2.08 -3.13 4.96
C ASP A 227 3.17 -2.30 4.26
N GLY A 228 3.70 -1.29 4.95
CA GLY A 228 4.70 -0.36 4.42
C GLY A 228 6.05 -1.00 4.07
N THR A 229 6.29 -2.24 4.46
CA THR A 229 7.51 -3.00 4.14
C THR A 229 7.44 -3.72 2.79
N THR A 230 6.26 -3.77 2.15
CA THR A 230 6.05 -4.56 0.92
C THR A 230 6.50 -3.88 -0.37
N GLY A 231 6.87 -2.60 -0.32
CA GLY A 231 7.37 -1.87 -1.49
C GLY A 231 6.35 -1.75 -2.61
N LEU A 232 6.81 -1.73 -3.87
CA LEU A 232 5.93 -1.58 -5.04
C LEU A 232 4.85 -2.65 -5.18
N ASN A 233 4.96 -3.80 -4.51
CA ASN A 233 3.90 -4.81 -4.49
C ASN A 233 2.57 -4.27 -3.95
N MET A 234 2.62 -3.25 -3.08
CA MET A 234 1.42 -2.62 -2.53
C MET A 234 0.57 -1.91 -3.61
N LEU A 235 1.19 -1.48 -4.73
CA LEU A 235 0.49 -0.80 -5.83
C LEU A 235 -0.50 -1.72 -6.52
N ASN A 236 -0.05 -2.92 -6.89
CA ASN A 236 -0.91 -3.91 -7.55
C ASN A 236 -2.01 -4.41 -6.62
N GLN A 237 -1.66 -4.65 -5.35
CA GLN A 237 -2.66 -4.95 -4.33
C GLN A 237 -3.71 -3.83 -4.20
N ALA A 238 -3.29 -2.58 -4.08
CA ALA A 238 -4.23 -1.47 -3.95
C ALA A 238 -5.14 -1.32 -5.18
N ARG A 239 -4.62 -1.60 -6.39
CA ARG A 239 -5.41 -1.61 -7.62
C ARG A 239 -6.49 -2.69 -7.58
N GLU A 240 -6.12 -3.94 -7.29
CA GLU A 240 -7.07 -5.07 -7.22
C GLU A 240 -8.19 -4.83 -6.20
N PHE A 241 -7.85 -4.35 -4.99
CA PHE A 241 -8.85 -4.04 -3.96
C PHE A 241 -9.73 -2.85 -4.36
N ASN A 242 -9.16 -1.84 -5.02
CA ASN A 242 -9.93 -0.69 -5.49
C ASN A 242 -10.92 -1.06 -6.59
N ASP A 243 -10.54 -1.96 -7.49
CA ASP A 243 -11.43 -2.45 -8.54
C ASP A 243 -12.58 -3.27 -7.97
N ALA A 244 -12.32 -4.07 -6.93
CA ALA A 244 -13.33 -4.91 -6.29
C ALA A 244 -14.32 -4.10 -5.42
N VAL A 245 -13.83 -3.30 -4.49
CA VAL A 245 -14.68 -2.67 -3.46
C VAL A 245 -14.72 -1.15 -3.50
N ARG A 246 -14.03 -0.50 -4.44
CA ARG A 246 -13.88 0.97 -4.52
C ARG A 246 -13.47 1.60 -3.20
N LEU A 247 -12.17 1.77 -3.04
CA LEU A 247 -11.57 2.31 -1.83
C LEU A 247 -11.79 3.81 -1.72
N THR A 248 -11.88 4.30 -0.49
CA THR A 248 -11.99 5.73 -0.18
C THR A 248 -10.69 6.29 0.43
N GLY A 249 -9.83 5.41 0.96
CA GLY A 249 -8.54 5.79 1.52
C GLY A 249 -7.66 4.58 1.88
N LEU A 250 -6.44 4.88 2.31
CA LEU A 250 -5.41 3.92 2.66
C LEU A 250 -5.02 4.07 4.14
N ILE A 251 -4.61 2.98 4.75
CA ILE A 251 -3.92 2.95 6.03
C ILE A 251 -2.60 2.23 5.83
N LEU A 252 -1.50 2.84 6.22
CA LEU A 252 -0.18 2.24 6.10
C LEU A 252 0.25 1.76 7.47
N THR A 253 0.74 0.53 7.59
CA THR A 253 1.23 -0.03 8.86
C THR A 253 2.71 -0.37 8.76
N LYS A 254 3.33 -0.64 9.92
CA LYS A 254 4.73 -1.08 10.03
C LYS A 254 5.74 -0.09 9.44
N LEU A 255 5.42 1.21 9.52
CA LEU A 255 6.32 2.27 9.05
C LEU A 255 7.48 2.57 10.01
N ASP A 256 7.47 1.96 11.19
CA ASP A 256 8.56 1.94 12.17
C ASP A 256 9.74 1.06 11.77
N GLY A 257 9.56 0.16 10.79
CA GLY A 257 10.62 -0.63 10.18
C GLY A 257 11.33 0.08 9.00
N THR A 258 11.90 -0.71 8.10
CA THR A 258 12.47 -0.20 6.83
C THR A 258 11.33 0.24 5.91
N ALA A 259 10.89 1.49 6.04
CA ALA A 259 9.80 2.03 5.25
C ALA A 259 10.24 2.27 3.80
N ARG A 260 9.61 1.55 2.86
CA ARG A 260 9.73 1.76 1.40
C ARG A 260 8.79 2.90 0.97
N GLY A 261 9.01 4.10 1.51
CA GLY A 261 8.02 5.18 1.48
C GLY A 261 7.74 5.80 0.10
N GLY A 262 8.61 5.62 -0.88
CA GLY A 262 8.34 5.98 -2.27
C GLY A 262 7.25 5.11 -2.92
N ALA A 263 7.05 3.88 -2.43
CA ALA A 263 5.97 3.02 -2.89
C ALA A 263 4.61 3.62 -2.50
N VAL A 264 4.52 4.18 -1.29
CA VAL A 264 3.33 4.88 -0.79
C VAL A 264 2.96 6.05 -1.72
N VAL A 265 3.93 6.92 -2.02
CA VAL A 265 3.74 8.06 -2.92
C VAL A 265 3.23 7.58 -4.27
N SER A 266 3.70 6.43 -4.73
CA SER A 266 3.31 5.84 -6.02
C SER A 266 1.89 5.28 -6.02
N VAL A 267 1.43 4.69 -4.92
CA VAL A 267 0.02 4.29 -4.78
C VAL A 267 -0.89 5.51 -4.84
N VAL A 268 -0.55 6.55 -4.08
CA VAL A 268 -1.37 7.77 -4.01
C VAL A 268 -1.40 8.49 -5.36
N ASP A 269 -0.26 8.66 -6.03
CA ASP A 269 -0.21 9.30 -7.35
C ASP A 269 -1.04 8.55 -8.40
N GLN A 270 -0.92 7.22 -8.44
CA GLN A 270 -1.54 6.43 -9.50
C GLN A 270 -3.03 6.19 -9.26
N LEU A 271 -3.44 5.86 -8.02
CA LEU A 271 -4.84 5.54 -7.71
C LEU A 271 -5.62 6.76 -7.19
N GLY A 272 -4.92 7.81 -6.77
CA GLY A 272 -5.49 8.99 -6.13
C GLY A 272 -6.05 8.73 -4.73
N LEU A 273 -5.81 7.57 -4.12
CA LEU A 273 -6.39 7.24 -2.83
C LEU A 273 -5.63 7.98 -1.71
N PRO A 274 -6.29 8.80 -0.88
CA PRO A 274 -5.62 9.50 0.21
C PRO A 274 -5.20 8.52 1.31
N VAL A 275 -4.02 8.73 1.89
CA VAL A 275 -3.64 8.03 3.11
C VAL A 275 -4.34 8.72 4.28
N LYS A 276 -5.08 7.94 5.08
CA LYS A 276 -5.84 8.44 6.23
C LYS A 276 -5.04 8.33 7.53
N PHE A 277 -4.38 7.19 7.70
CA PHE A 277 -3.62 6.88 8.89
C PHE A 277 -2.30 6.18 8.57
N ILE A 278 -1.36 6.32 9.51
CA ILE A 278 -0.10 5.62 9.56
C ILE A 278 0.07 4.91 10.90
N GLY A 279 0.52 3.66 10.85
CA GLY A 279 0.89 2.84 12.00
C GLY A 279 2.41 2.83 12.15
N VAL A 280 2.89 3.40 13.25
CA VAL A 280 4.32 3.61 13.55
C VAL A 280 4.79 2.84 14.78
N GLY A 281 4.12 1.73 15.10
CA GLY A 281 4.42 0.89 16.25
C GLY A 281 3.26 -0.02 16.65
N GLU A 282 3.41 -0.69 17.80
CA GLU A 282 2.49 -1.73 18.28
C GLU A 282 1.48 -1.25 19.32
N THR A 283 1.74 -0.13 20.00
CA THR A 283 0.85 0.39 21.05
C THR A 283 -0.44 0.97 20.47
N ALA A 284 -1.46 1.13 21.31
CA ALA A 284 -2.77 1.63 20.90
C ALA A 284 -2.70 3.06 20.33
N GLU A 285 -1.77 3.85 20.84
CA GLU A 285 -1.51 5.23 20.44
C GLU A 285 -0.67 5.35 19.15
N ASP A 286 -0.09 4.27 18.64
CA ASP A 286 0.83 4.30 17.48
C ASP A 286 0.10 4.35 16.12
N LEU A 287 -1.21 4.62 16.11
CA LEU A 287 -1.96 4.94 14.89
C LEU A 287 -2.18 6.46 14.82
N GLN A 288 -1.49 7.12 13.89
CA GLN A 288 -1.53 8.57 13.75
C GLN A 288 -2.26 8.98 12.46
N PRO A 289 -3.00 10.10 12.47
CA PRO A 289 -3.48 10.71 11.23
C PRO A 289 -2.32 10.97 10.27
N PHE A 290 -2.57 10.84 8.98
CA PHE A 290 -1.54 11.08 7.98
C PHE A 290 -1.27 12.56 7.78
N ASP A 291 -0.01 12.95 7.94
CA ASP A 291 0.52 14.27 7.64
C ASP A 291 1.52 14.13 6.49
N ALA A 292 1.20 14.74 5.35
CA ALA A 292 2.00 14.63 4.14
C ALA A 292 3.33 15.38 4.25
N GLU A 293 3.36 16.53 4.95
CA GLU A 293 4.59 17.29 5.18
C GLU A 293 5.54 16.51 6.10
N ALA A 294 5.03 16.00 7.22
CA ALA A 294 5.81 15.20 8.15
C ALA A 294 6.33 13.91 7.49
N PHE A 295 5.51 13.25 6.67
CA PHE A 295 5.91 12.08 5.90
C PHE A 295 7.03 12.41 4.88
N ALA A 296 6.89 13.50 4.12
CA ALA A 296 7.90 13.92 3.16
C ALA A 296 9.23 14.33 3.85
N GLU A 297 9.15 15.00 4.99
CA GLU A 297 10.32 15.37 5.79
C GLU A 297 11.07 14.13 6.27
N ALA A 298 10.33 13.14 6.78
CA ALA A 298 10.87 11.89 7.27
C ALA A 298 11.58 11.05 6.20
N LEU A 299 11.15 11.12 4.93
CA LEU A 299 11.82 10.45 3.82
C LEU A 299 13.19 11.06 3.47
N PHE A 300 13.40 12.34 3.79
CA PHE A 300 14.62 13.07 3.44
C PHE A 300 15.16 13.85 4.65
N PRO A 301 15.65 13.14 5.69
CA PRO A 301 16.23 13.79 6.85
C PRO A 301 17.44 14.64 6.46
N ARG A 302 17.64 15.76 7.14
CA ARG A 302 18.77 16.67 6.89
C ARG A 302 20.11 15.94 7.11
N GLN A 303 20.76 15.57 6.01
CA GLN A 303 22.19 15.26 5.94
C GLN A 303 22.95 16.45 5.32
N PRO A 304 24.27 16.60 5.56
CA PRO A 304 25.04 17.72 5.02
C PRO A 304 24.86 17.84 3.49
N ALA A 305 24.42 19.03 3.07
CA ALA A 305 23.86 19.32 1.74
C ALA A 305 24.74 18.86 0.57
N ALA A 306 26.06 18.95 0.70
CA ALA A 306 27.01 18.63 -0.37
C ALA A 306 26.98 17.15 -0.83
N ALA A 307 26.80 16.20 0.09
CA ALA A 307 26.78 14.78 -0.24
C ALA A 307 25.46 14.34 -0.90
N VAL A 308 24.35 14.96 -0.47
CA VAL A 308 23.01 14.66 -1.00
C VAL A 308 22.83 15.27 -2.39
N ALA A 309 23.27 16.51 -2.62
CA ALA A 309 23.18 17.18 -3.93
C ALA A 309 23.85 16.41 -5.05
N SER A 310 25.12 16.04 -4.80
CA SER A 310 25.98 15.46 -5.82
C SER A 310 25.42 14.11 -6.22
N LYS A 311 25.05 13.30 -5.21
CA LYS A 311 24.47 11.98 -5.41
C LYS A 311 23.07 12.05 -6.02
N LEU A 312 22.24 13.01 -5.61
CA LEU A 312 20.90 13.24 -6.17
C LEU A 312 20.97 13.73 -7.62
N MET A 313 21.86 14.65 -7.96
CA MET A 313 22.04 15.14 -9.33
C MET A 313 22.65 14.08 -10.24
N GLU A 314 23.62 13.30 -9.76
CA GLU A 314 24.19 12.16 -10.48
C GLU A 314 23.13 11.08 -10.74
N GLU A 315 22.35 10.70 -9.73
CA GLU A 315 21.29 9.70 -9.84
C GLU A 315 20.07 10.21 -10.65
N LEU A 316 19.72 11.50 -10.55
CA LEU A 316 18.70 12.13 -11.41
C LEU A 316 19.19 12.27 -12.85
N THR A 317 20.48 12.48 -13.05
CA THR A 317 21.10 12.48 -14.39
C THR A 317 21.11 11.07 -14.97
N LEU A 318 21.32 10.02 -14.17
CA LEU A 318 21.14 8.63 -14.60
C LEU A 318 19.67 8.31 -14.91
N CYS A 319 18.72 8.73 -14.07
CA CYS A 319 17.28 8.59 -14.32
C CYS A 319 16.87 9.27 -15.63
N LYS A 320 17.31 10.52 -15.78
CA LYS A 320 17.05 11.35 -16.93
C LYS A 320 17.81 10.90 -18.16
N ALA A 321 18.99 10.29 -18.04
CA ALA A 321 19.68 9.65 -19.16
C ALA A 321 18.92 8.39 -19.59
N ALA A 322 18.49 7.55 -18.65
CA ALA A 322 17.66 6.38 -18.95
C ALA A 322 16.32 6.77 -19.63
N VAL A 323 15.76 7.94 -19.28
CA VAL A 323 14.46 8.41 -19.77
C VAL A 323 14.57 9.32 -20.99
N SER A 324 15.61 10.15 -21.06
CA SER A 324 15.86 11.09 -22.16
C SER A 324 16.66 10.45 -23.29
N ASN A 325 17.44 9.37 -23.04
CA ASN A 325 17.87 8.46 -24.11
C ASN A 325 16.71 7.58 -24.58
N ALA A 326 15.65 7.46 -23.79
CA ALA A 326 14.41 6.86 -24.23
C ALA A 326 13.52 7.83 -25.03
N LEU A 327 13.96 9.08 -25.33
CA LEU A 327 13.52 9.96 -26.45
C LEU A 327 14.22 11.36 -26.35
N PRO A 328 15.03 11.78 -27.34
CA PRO A 328 14.67 11.78 -28.76
C PRO A 328 15.53 10.83 -29.60
N GLY A 329 14.88 9.78 -30.11
CA GLY A 329 15.47 8.59 -30.73
C GLY A 329 15.27 7.36 -29.83
N GLN A 330 14.87 6.22 -30.41
CA GLN A 330 14.74 4.96 -29.66
C GLN A 330 16.15 4.36 -29.46
N PRO A 331 16.51 3.93 -28.23
CA PRO A 331 17.72 3.13 -28.04
C PRO A 331 17.57 1.80 -28.77
N ASP A 332 18.64 1.34 -29.44
CA ASP A 332 18.64 0.08 -30.19
C ASP A 332 18.34 -1.14 -29.29
N GLU A 333 18.73 -1.07 -28.01
CA GLU A 333 18.35 -2.03 -26.98
C GLU A 333 17.95 -1.37 -25.66
N THR A 334 16.88 -1.87 -25.03
CA THR A 334 16.42 -1.51 -23.68
C THR A 334 16.30 -2.80 -22.86
N LEU A 335 17.21 -2.98 -21.89
CA LEU A 335 17.29 -4.19 -21.08
C LEU A 335 16.79 -3.95 -19.65
N LEU A 336 15.98 -4.86 -19.12
CA LEU A 336 15.51 -4.82 -17.73
C LEU A 336 16.26 -5.86 -16.87
N VAL A 337 16.85 -5.41 -15.76
CA VAL A 337 17.49 -6.29 -14.76
C VAL A 337 16.43 -6.79 -13.77
N LEU A 338 16.33 -8.11 -13.62
CA LEU A 338 15.34 -8.79 -12.79
C LEU A 338 16.01 -9.76 -11.81
N ASP A 339 15.52 -9.78 -10.57
CA ASP A 339 16.00 -10.68 -9.52
C ASP A 339 15.31 -12.05 -9.61
N GLY A 340 16.10 -13.09 -9.88
CA GLY A 340 15.74 -14.51 -10.06
C GLY A 340 14.95 -15.14 -8.91
N THR A 341 15.04 -14.56 -7.71
CA THR A 341 14.41 -15.09 -6.49
C THR A 341 12.95 -14.66 -6.31
N THR A 342 12.50 -13.65 -7.07
CA THR A 342 11.21 -12.98 -6.86
C THR A 342 9.99 -13.71 -7.45
N GLY A 343 10.20 -14.79 -8.22
CA GLY A 343 9.12 -15.65 -8.72
C GLY A 343 8.12 -14.91 -9.63
N LEU A 344 6.81 -15.12 -9.43
CA LEU A 344 5.75 -14.50 -10.26
C LEU A 344 5.73 -12.96 -10.19
N ASN A 345 6.32 -12.35 -9.15
CA ASN A 345 6.44 -10.90 -9.07
C ASN A 345 7.36 -10.33 -10.17
N MET A 346 8.33 -11.12 -10.63
CA MET A 346 9.21 -10.79 -11.76
C MET A 346 8.42 -10.48 -13.04
N LEU A 347 7.39 -11.29 -13.33
CA LEU A 347 6.55 -11.15 -14.51
C LEU A 347 5.77 -9.84 -14.51
N ASN A 348 5.21 -9.47 -13.35
CA ASN A 348 4.44 -8.24 -13.22
C ASN A 348 5.34 -7.00 -13.32
N GLN A 349 6.54 -7.04 -12.71
CA GLN A 349 7.53 -5.98 -12.87
C GLN A 349 7.95 -5.83 -14.33
N ALA A 350 8.29 -6.95 -15.00
CA ALA A 350 8.68 -6.94 -16.39
C ALA A 350 7.57 -6.41 -17.32
N ARG A 351 6.31 -6.77 -17.06
CA ARG A 351 5.16 -6.25 -17.82
C ARG A 351 4.97 -4.74 -17.64
N GLU A 352 4.99 -4.25 -16.41
CA GLU A 352 4.82 -2.82 -16.12
C GLU A 352 5.93 -1.95 -16.74
N PHE A 353 7.17 -2.44 -16.71
CA PHE A 353 8.29 -1.75 -17.37
C PHE A 353 8.19 -1.86 -18.89
N ASN A 354 7.80 -3.01 -19.44
CA ASN A 354 7.62 -3.17 -20.88
C ASN A 354 6.54 -2.22 -21.45
N ASP A 355 5.42 -2.07 -20.74
CA ASP A 355 4.36 -1.13 -21.14
C ASP A 355 4.82 0.33 -21.08
N ALA A 356 5.75 0.66 -20.19
CA ALA A 356 6.22 2.03 -19.97
C ALA A 356 7.36 2.44 -20.91
N VAL A 357 8.31 1.54 -21.19
CA VAL A 357 9.55 1.86 -21.90
C VAL A 357 9.88 0.96 -23.09
N ARG A 358 9.02 -0.03 -23.40
CA ARG A 358 9.17 -1.00 -24.50
C ARG A 358 10.54 -1.68 -24.51
N LEU A 359 10.65 -2.74 -23.72
CA LEU A 359 11.88 -3.51 -23.56
C LEU A 359 12.24 -4.25 -24.85
N THR A 360 13.53 -4.50 -25.05
CA THR A 360 14.06 -5.34 -26.14
C THR A 360 14.77 -6.59 -25.62
N GLY A 361 14.99 -6.69 -24.31
CA GLY A 361 15.55 -7.88 -23.68
C GLY A 361 15.63 -7.79 -22.16
N LEU A 362 16.07 -8.88 -21.53
CA LEU A 362 16.12 -9.05 -20.07
C LEU A 362 17.52 -9.43 -19.59
N ILE A 363 17.85 -9.02 -18.38
CA ILE A 363 19.01 -9.48 -17.62
C ILE A 363 18.48 -10.12 -16.33
N LEU A 364 18.89 -11.34 -16.04
CA LEU A 364 18.45 -12.05 -14.83
C LEU A 364 19.62 -12.15 -13.86
N THR A 365 19.42 -11.86 -12.59
CA THR A 365 20.48 -11.95 -11.57
C THR A 365 20.04 -12.89 -10.45
N LYS A 366 21.00 -13.38 -9.65
CA LYS A 366 20.77 -14.29 -8.52
C LYS A 366 20.07 -15.59 -8.92
N LEU A 367 20.62 -16.26 -9.94
CA LEU A 367 20.17 -17.57 -10.40
C LEU A 367 20.84 -18.74 -9.64
N ASP A 368 21.32 -18.50 -8.43
CA ASP A 368 22.09 -19.42 -7.59
C ASP A 368 21.21 -20.49 -6.91
N GLY A 369 20.61 -21.39 -7.70
CA GLY A 369 19.93 -22.61 -7.23
C GLY A 369 18.64 -22.42 -6.40
N THR A 370 18.43 -21.24 -5.81
CA THR A 370 17.21 -20.81 -5.13
C THR A 370 16.22 -20.13 -6.08
N ALA A 371 16.68 -19.79 -7.28
CA ALA A 371 15.88 -19.14 -8.29
C ALA A 371 14.79 -20.06 -8.87
N ARG A 372 13.63 -19.48 -9.12
CA ARG A 372 12.48 -20.19 -9.71
C ARG A 372 12.56 -20.08 -11.24
N GLY A 373 13.35 -20.92 -11.90
CA GLY A 373 13.51 -20.82 -13.36
C GLY A 373 12.21 -20.97 -14.17
N GLY A 374 11.15 -21.55 -13.61
CA GLY A 374 9.81 -21.51 -14.24
C GLY A 374 9.20 -20.11 -14.36
N ALA A 375 9.55 -19.17 -13.46
CA ALA A 375 9.12 -17.78 -13.56
C ALA A 375 9.84 -17.05 -14.70
N VAL A 376 11.12 -17.37 -14.92
CA VAL A 376 11.91 -16.87 -16.05
C VAL A 376 11.29 -17.31 -17.38
N VAL A 377 10.98 -18.60 -17.51
CA VAL A 377 10.30 -19.13 -18.70
C VAL A 377 8.96 -18.43 -18.92
N SER A 378 8.19 -18.18 -17.85
CA SER A 378 6.91 -17.47 -17.94
C SER A 378 7.06 -16.00 -18.39
N VAL A 379 8.12 -15.31 -17.96
CA VAL A 379 8.39 -13.93 -18.39
C VAL A 379 8.75 -13.87 -19.87
N VAL A 380 9.63 -14.77 -20.32
CA VAL A 380 10.04 -14.86 -21.73
C VAL A 380 8.86 -15.24 -22.62
N ASP A 381 8.08 -16.25 -22.24
CA ASP A 381 6.90 -16.71 -22.98
C ASP A 381 5.82 -15.62 -23.10
N GLN A 382 5.47 -14.97 -21.98
CA GLN A 382 4.37 -14.01 -21.98
C GLN A 382 4.72 -12.63 -22.55
N LEU A 383 5.97 -12.20 -22.43
CA LEU A 383 6.39 -10.88 -22.93
C LEU A 383 7.07 -10.95 -24.30
N GLY A 384 7.49 -12.14 -24.75
CA GLY A 384 8.22 -12.32 -26.01
C GLY A 384 9.60 -11.65 -26.02
N LEU A 385 10.17 -11.38 -24.84
CA LEU A 385 11.43 -10.66 -24.68
C LEU A 385 12.60 -11.65 -24.52
N PRO A 386 13.69 -11.52 -25.29
CA PRO A 386 14.85 -12.38 -25.14
C PRO A 386 15.62 -12.10 -23.85
N VAL A 387 16.07 -13.14 -23.16
CA VAL A 387 17.08 -12.99 -22.10
C VAL A 387 18.43 -12.82 -22.77
N LYS A 388 19.16 -11.77 -22.40
CA LYS A 388 20.46 -11.43 -22.98
C LYS A 388 21.61 -11.84 -22.07
N PHE A 389 21.44 -11.69 -20.75
CA PHE A 389 22.47 -12.00 -19.77
C PHE A 389 21.87 -12.66 -18.51
N ILE A 390 22.69 -13.47 -17.84
CA ILE A 390 22.39 -14.13 -16.56
C ILE A 390 23.52 -13.91 -15.56
N GLY A 391 23.16 -13.67 -14.30
CA GLY A 391 24.07 -13.45 -13.18
C GLY A 391 23.89 -14.52 -12.11
N VAL A 392 24.96 -15.24 -11.76
CA VAL A 392 24.92 -16.36 -10.78
C VAL A 392 25.64 -16.02 -9.46
N GLY A 393 25.89 -14.74 -9.20
CA GLY A 393 26.59 -14.26 -8.01
C GLY A 393 26.43 -12.75 -7.76
N GLU A 394 27.24 -12.19 -6.86
CA GLU A 394 27.15 -10.79 -6.41
C GLU A 394 28.16 -9.85 -7.08
N THR A 395 29.09 -10.38 -7.89
CA THR A 395 30.15 -9.60 -8.54
C THR A 395 29.86 -9.36 -10.01
N ALA A 396 30.51 -8.35 -10.60
CA ALA A 396 30.36 -8.04 -12.03
C ALA A 396 30.87 -9.18 -12.94
N GLU A 397 31.80 -10.01 -12.43
CA GLU A 397 32.37 -11.18 -13.12
C GLU A 397 31.36 -12.33 -13.22
N ASP A 398 30.31 -12.31 -12.39
CA ASP A 398 29.28 -13.35 -12.37
C ASP A 398 28.21 -13.16 -13.46
N LEU A 399 28.27 -12.09 -14.24
CA LEU A 399 27.34 -11.80 -15.34
C LEU A 399 27.84 -12.41 -16.66
N GLN A 400 27.07 -13.33 -17.23
CA GLN A 400 27.42 -14.07 -18.44
C GLN A 400 26.32 -13.93 -19.51
N PRO A 401 26.64 -14.03 -20.81
CA PRO A 401 25.65 -14.12 -21.87
C PRO A 401 24.68 -15.28 -21.63
N PHE A 402 23.41 -15.08 -21.97
CA PHE A 402 22.40 -16.13 -21.82
C PHE A 402 22.59 -17.25 -22.85
N ASP A 403 22.75 -18.48 -22.36
CA ASP A 403 22.78 -19.70 -23.14
C ASP A 403 21.53 -20.53 -22.82
N ALA A 404 20.66 -20.70 -23.82
CA ALA A 404 19.39 -21.40 -23.66
C ALA A 404 19.55 -22.91 -23.42
N GLU A 405 20.59 -23.55 -23.98
CA GLU A 405 20.85 -24.97 -23.79
C GLU A 405 21.37 -25.22 -22.38
N ALA A 406 22.37 -24.45 -21.94
CA ALA A 406 22.91 -24.55 -20.58
C ALA A 406 21.83 -24.24 -19.52
N PHE A 407 20.97 -23.26 -19.77
CA PHE A 407 19.87 -22.92 -18.88
C PHE A 407 18.80 -24.02 -18.81
N ALA A 408 18.46 -24.66 -19.94
CA ALA A 408 17.53 -25.78 -19.99
C ALA A 408 18.09 -27.02 -19.27
N GLU A 409 19.37 -27.32 -19.42
CA GLU A 409 20.04 -28.41 -18.70
C GLU A 409 20.10 -28.17 -17.19
N ALA A 410 20.29 -26.91 -16.77
CA ALA A 410 20.24 -26.53 -15.35
C ALA A 410 18.83 -26.66 -14.76
N LEU A 411 17.78 -26.36 -15.54
CA LEU A 411 16.38 -26.51 -15.10
C LEU A 411 15.89 -27.94 -15.08
N PHE A 412 16.38 -28.77 -16.00
CA PHE A 412 15.98 -30.16 -16.18
C PHE A 412 17.22 -31.05 -16.26
N PRO A 413 17.95 -31.25 -15.14
CA PRO A 413 19.16 -32.06 -15.14
C PRO A 413 18.81 -33.47 -15.64
N ARG A 414 19.50 -33.94 -16.69
CA ARG A 414 19.33 -35.28 -17.24
C ARG A 414 19.56 -36.29 -16.11
N GLN A 415 18.54 -37.04 -15.72
CA GLN A 415 18.74 -38.20 -14.86
C GLN A 415 19.58 -39.23 -15.63
N PRO A 416 20.63 -39.81 -15.02
CA PRO A 416 21.36 -40.89 -15.67
C PRO A 416 20.40 -42.04 -16.00
N ALA A 417 20.55 -42.60 -17.20
CA ALA A 417 19.69 -43.66 -17.77
C ALA A 417 19.53 -44.92 -16.90
N ALA A 418 20.27 -45.04 -15.79
CA ALA A 418 20.14 -46.11 -14.82
C ALA A 418 18.96 -45.97 -13.83
N ALA A 419 18.27 -44.83 -13.78
CA ALA A 419 17.22 -44.58 -12.77
C ALA A 419 15.77 -44.74 -13.26
N VAL A 420 15.53 -45.01 -14.55
CA VAL A 420 14.17 -45.10 -15.12
C VAL A 420 13.65 -46.56 -15.21
N ALA A 421 14.46 -47.55 -14.83
CA ALA A 421 14.03 -48.96 -14.82
C ALA A 421 13.39 -49.44 -13.49
N SER A 422 13.16 -48.55 -12.53
CA SER A 422 12.42 -48.89 -11.30
C SER A 422 11.68 -47.68 -10.72
N LYS A 423 10.57 -47.27 -11.34
CA LYS A 423 9.48 -46.57 -10.65
C LYS A 423 8.20 -46.55 -11.48
#